data_AF-A0A2A3D549-F1
#
_entry.id   AF-A0A2A3D549-F1
#
_cell.length_a   1.000
_cell.length_b   1.000
_cell.length_c   1.000
_cell.angle_alpha   90.00
_cell.angle_beta   90.00
_cell.angle_gamma   90.00
#
_symmetry.space_group_name_H-M   'P 1'
#
loop_
_entity.id
_entity.type
_entity.pdbx_description
1 polymer ?
#
loop_
_entity_poly.entity_id
_entity_poly.type
_entity_poly.pdbx_seq_one_letter_code
_entity_poly.pdbx_strand_id
1 'polypeptide(L)'
;MLETSTPITFENFDEEGYLQANPDVAAAVREGRLSSGRYHFEIIGHTEGRRVIRTGAILNAGNKKMPRLADLLQWEGTPDRLSNGGYSCLPDELAEIAGVVPTDSVSQHDYVESVKNRIEKNRDKLFLDAGAGFRPVYYENVVNLEIVPYATTDVLAVVEKIPFRDNSFDYVISNAVLEHVRDPFSAAREMTRVLKPGGEMFVHVPFLQPYHGYPHHYYNMTKDGLRNLFKEDVEVISHTVPFYFHPVWVASWFLNSWANGLSGETRSSFEKLTVHDLIRFEVKDMTKPFVRELNEGKQFELASGTFLVAKKK
;
A
#
# COMPACT_ATOMS: atom_id res chain seq x y z
N MET A 1 -3.63 -16.71 -12.47
CA MET A 1 -2.92 -16.57 -11.18
C MET A 1 -1.47 -16.94 -11.44
N LEU A 2 -0.55 -16.05 -11.10
CA LEU A 2 0.89 -16.20 -11.32
C LEU A 2 1.60 -15.71 -10.05
N GLU A 3 2.35 -16.57 -9.36
CA GLU A 3 3.29 -16.11 -8.34
C GLU A 3 4.35 -15.23 -8.99
N THR A 4 4.57 -14.03 -8.45
CA THR A 4 5.38 -12.99 -9.10
C THR A 4 6.86 -13.13 -8.82
N SER A 5 7.23 -13.90 -7.80
CA SER A 5 8.62 -14.21 -7.47
C SER A 5 8.82 -15.71 -7.26
N THR A 6 10.06 -16.17 -7.40
CA THR A 6 10.49 -17.55 -7.16
C THR A 6 11.85 -17.54 -6.43
N PRO A 7 12.25 -18.60 -5.71
CA PRO A 7 13.63 -18.73 -5.24
C PRO A 7 14.62 -18.58 -6.41
N ILE A 8 15.69 -17.82 -6.19
CA ILE A 8 16.73 -17.58 -7.19
C ILE A 8 17.62 -18.83 -7.35
N THR A 9 18.03 -19.14 -8.57
CA THR A 9 19.05 -20.14 -8.93
C THR A 9 19.99 -19.56 -9.99
N PHE A 10 21.10 -20.25 -10.28
CA PHE A 10 22.01 -19.81 -11.34
C PHE A 10 21.35 -19.85 -12.73
N GLU A 11 20.40 -20.78 -12.94
CA GLU A 11 19.70 -20.99 -14.20
C GLU A 11 18.61 -19.95 -14.46
N ASN A 12 18.01 -19.38 -13.41
CA ASN A 12 16.89 -18.45 -13.53
C ASN A 12 17.26 -16.99 -13.22
N PHE A 13 18.56 -16.70 -13.14
CA PHE A 13 19.03 -15.35 -12.83
C PHE A 13 18.63 -14.33 -13.91
N ASP A 14 17.96 -13.29 -13.47
CA ASP A 14 17.61 -12.09 -14.22
C ASP A 14 18.03 -10.89 -13.39
N GLU A 15 18.89 -10.01 -13.93
CA GLU A 15 19.45 -8.88 -13.18
C GLU A 15 18.34 -7.96 -12.69
N GLU A 16 17.41 -7.59 -13.57
CA GLU A 16 16.31 -6.69 -13.24
C GLU A 16 15.39 -7.33 -12.20
N GLY A 17 14.94 -8.56 -12.43
CA GLY A 17 14.10 -9.28 -11.49
C GLY A 17 14.75 -9.54 -10.13
N TYR A 18 16.07 -9.69 -10.09
CA TYR A 18 16.83 -9.90 -8.86
C TYR A 18 16.93 -8.60 -8.04
N LEU A 19 17.27 -7.48 -8.69
CA LEU A 19 17.32 -6.18 -8.01
C LEU A 19 15.94 -5.74 -7.51
N GLN A 20 14.87 -5.99 -8.28
CA GLN A 20 13.51 -5.69 -7.81
C GLN A 20 13.08 -6.54 -6.61
N ALA A 21 13.50 -7.80 -6.54
CA ALA A 21 13.17 -8.69 -5.43
C ALA A 21 13.98 -8.41 -4.16
N ASN A 22 15.12 -7.71 -4.27
CA ASN A 22 16.08 -7.51 -3.18
C ASN A 22 16.48 -6.02 -3.09
N PRO A 23 15.63 -5.17 -2.47
CA PRO A 23 15.86 -3.72 -2.41
C PRO A 23 17.17 -3.30 -1.73
N ASP A 24 17.65 -4.08 -0.77
CA ASP A 24 18.94 -3.88 -0.10
C ASP A 24 20.11 -4.01 -1.09
N VAL A 25 20.04 -4.99 -1.99
CA VAL A 25 21.02 -5.19 -3.07
C VAL A 25 20.89 -4.09 -4.11
N ALA A 26 19.67 -3.73 -4.50
CA ALA A 26 19.42 -2.62 -5.44
C ALA A 26 20.00 -1.29 -4.96
N ALA A 27 19.80 -0.95 -3.68
CA ALA A 27 20.40 0.23 -3.08
C ALA A 27 21.94 0.18 -3.12
N ALA A 28 22.53 -0.97 -2.77
CA ALA A 28 23.99 -1.14 -2.80
C ALA A 28 24.59 -1.03 -4.21
N VAL A 29 23.89 -1.49 -5.25
CA VAL A 29 24.31 -1.32 -6.65
C VAL A 29 24.21 0.15 -7.07
N ARG A 30 23.10 0.84 -6.77
CA ARG A 30 22.92 2.27 -7.09
C ARG A 30 23.97 3.16 -6.43
N GLU A 31 24.37 2.82 -5.20
CA GLU A 31 25.40 3.53 -4.44
C GLU A 31 26.83 3.15 -4.86
N GLY A 32 26.99 2.24 -5.82
CA GLY A 32 28.30 1.77 -6.29
C GLY A 32 29.06 0.89 -5.29
N ARG A 33 28.41 0.43 -4.22
CA ARG A 33 28.99 -0.53 -3.25
C ARG A 33 29.09 -1.95 -3.83
N LEU A 34 28.23 -2.27 -4.81
CA LEU A 34 28.26 -3.51 -5.57
C LEU A 34 28.26 -3.18 -7.07
N SER A 35 28.95 -3.99 -7.87
CA SER A 35 29.02 -3.79 -9.33
C SER A 35 27.74 -4.18 -10.05
N SER A 36 27.02 -5.18 -9.54
CA SER A 36 25.72 -5.64 -10.04
C SER A 36 25.02 -6.54 -9.03
N GLY A 37 23.73 -6.80 -9.24
CA GLY A 37 22.99 -7.85 -8.56
C GLY A 37 23.57 -9.24 -8.85
N ARG A 38 24.05 -9.47 -10.08
CA ARG A 38 24.74 -10.70 -10.47
C ARG A 38 25.97 -10.96 -9.61
N TYR A 39 26.80 -9.93 -9.41
CA TYR A 39 27.99 -10.02 -8.57
C TYR A 39 27.63 -10.40 -7.12
N HIS A 40 26.60 -9.77 -6.56
CA HIS A 40 26.09 -10.12 -5.24
C HIS A 40 25.63 -11.58 -5.16
N PHE A 41 24.82 -12.00 -6.13
CA PHE A 41 24.26 -13.35 -6.19
C PHE A 41 25.34 -14.41 -6.27
N GLU A 42 26.34 -14.23 -7.14
CA GLU A 42 27.46 -15.16 -7.33
C GLU A 42 28.33 -15.29 -6.07
N ILE A 43 28.55 -14.20 -5.33
CA ILE A 43 29.41 -14.22 -4.15
C ILE A 43 28.70 -14.80 -2.92
N ILE A 44 27.46 -14.34 -2.64
CA ILE A 44 26.78 -14.73 -1.39
C ILE A 44 25.28 -14.92 -1.54
N GLY A 45 24.63 -14.18 -2.45
CA GLY A 45 23.16 -14.17 -2.54
C GLY A 45 22.54 -15.54 -2.86
N HIS A 46 23.27 -16.44 -3.53
CA HIS A 46 22.83 -17.82 -3.77
C HIS A 46 22.74 -18.69 -2.50
N THR A 47 23.33 -18.25 -1.39
CA THR A 47 23.27 -18.94 -0.09
C THR A 47 22.24 -18.34 0.88
N GLU A 48 21.69 -17.17 0.55
CA GLU A 48 20.84 -16.37 1.44
C GLU A 48 19.34 -16.64 1.26
N GLY A 49 18.96 -17.61 0.42
CA GLY A 49 17.53 -17.89 0.15
C GLY A 49 16.82 -16.74 -0.58
N ARG A 50 17.56 -15.95 -1.36
CA ARG A 50 17.06 -14.79 -2.10
C ARG A 50 15.97 -15.19 -3.11
N ARG A 51 15.28 -14.19 -3.64
CA ARG A 51 14.24 -14.40 -4.66
C ARG A 51 14.55 -13.60 -5.91
N VAL A 52 13.89 -13.95 -7.00
CA VAL A 52 13.91 -13.21 -8.27
C VAL A 52 12.46 -12.98 -8.71
N ILE A 53 12.16 -11.75 -9.15
CA ILE A 53 10.88 -11.43 -9.77
C ILE A 53 10.83 -12.06 -11.17
N ARG A 54 9.71 -12.69 -11.50
CA ARG A 54 9.46 -13.36 -12.78
C ARG A 54 9.00 -12.35 -13.84
N THR A 55 9.82 -11.32 -14.09
CA THR A 55 9.55 -10.17 -14.98
C THR A 55 8.96 -10.59 -16.32
N GLY A 56 9.59 -11.53 -17.03
CA GLY A 56 9.10 -12.04 -18.32
C GLY A 56 7.75 -12.77 -18.22
N ALA A 57 7.48 -13.51 -17.14
CA ALA A 57 6.19 -14.18 -16.95
C ALA A 57 5.06 -13.17 -16.67
N ILE A 58 5.36 -12.12 -15.88
CA ILE A 58 4.43 -11.04 -15.58
C ILE A 58 4.13 -10.24 -16.85
N LEU A 59 5.15 -9.86 -17.62
CA LEU A 59 5.01 -9.20 -18.92
C LEU A 59 4.10 -9.99 -19.87
N ASN A 60 4.32 -11.31 -19.98
CA ASN A 60 3.48 -12.18 -20.81
C ASN A 60 2.02 -12.22 -20.34
N ALA A 61 1.78 -12.25 -19.02
CA ALA A 61 0.43 -12.21 -18.46
C ALA A 61 -0.23 -10.83 -18.67
N GLY A 62 0.53 -9.74 -18.49
CA GLY A 62 0.10 -8.37 -18.77
C GLY A 62 -0.29 -8.18 -20.24
N ASN A 63 0.53 -8.64 -21.18
CA ASN A 63 0.24 -8.53 -22.62
C ASN A 63 -1.08 -9.21 -23.04
N LYS A 64 -1.53 -10.25 -22.34
CA LYS A 64 -2.86 -10.86 -22.56
C LYS A 64 -4.00 -10.00 -22.01
N LYS A 65 -3.74 -9.21 -20.97
CA LYS A 65 -4.69 -8.32 -20.31
C LYS A 65 -4.85 -6.98 -21.05
N MET A 66 -3.75 -6.43 -21.59
CA MET A 66 -3.70 -5.09 -22.19
C MET A 66 -4.77 -4.78 -23.25
N PRO A 67 -5.14 -5.70 -24.18
CA PRO A 67 -6.19 -5.43 -25.15
C PRO A 67 -7.55 -5.14 -24.51
N ARG A 68 -7.87 -5.80 -23.39
CA ARG A 68 -9.11 -5.56 -22.64
C ARG A 68 -9.14 -4.18 -21.98
N LEU A 69 -7.97 -3.59 -21.72
CA LEU A 69 -7.84 -2.28 -21.08
C LEU A 69 -7.89 -1.14 -22.09
N ALA A 70 -7.37 -1.34 -23.30
CA ALA A 70 -7.30 -0.30 -24.32
C ALA A 70 -8.68 0.31 -24.60
N ASP A 71 -9.72 -0.52 -24.65
CA ASP A 71 -11.11 -0.09 -24.87
C ASP A 71 -11.79 0.49 -23.63
N LEU A 72 -11.16 0.42 -22.45
CA LEU A 72 -11.68 0.99 -21.21
C LEU A 72 -10.97 2.27 -20.83
N LEU A 73 -9.76 2.51 -21.35
CA LEU A 73 -8.99 3.71 -21.05
C LEU A 73 -9.73 4.96 -21.54
N GLN A 74 -9.82 5.93 -20.63
CA GLN A 74 -10.27 7.29 -20.92
C GLN A 74 -9.03 8.18 -20.97
N TRP A 75 -8.37 8.15 -22.11
CA TRP A 75 -7.14 8.91 -22.36
C TRP A 75 -7.14 9.51 -23.77
N GLU A 76 -6.55 10.69 -23.92
CA GLU A 76 -6.38 11.30 -25.23
C GLU A 76 -5.21 10.62 -25.97
N GLY A 77 -5.52 9.93 -27.08
CA GLY A 77 -4.54 9.10 -27.78
C GLY A 77 -4.19 7.82 -27.04
N THR A 78 -2.98 7.31 -27.27
CA THR A 78 -2.45 6.11 -26.60
C THR A 78 -1.45 6.54 -25.53
N PRO A 79 -1.63 6.17 -24.25
CA PRO A 79 -0.65 6.47 -23.21
C PRO A 79 0.70 5.81 -23.50
N ASP A 80 1.77 6.41 -22.97
CA ASP A 80 3.11 5.81 -23.00
C ASP A 80 3.12 4.45 -22.32
N ARG A 81 4.10 3.61 -22.66
CA ARG A 81 4.22 2.25 -22.14
C ARG A 81 5.28 2.15 -21.06
N LEU A 82 4.96 1.46 -19.97
CA LEU A 82 5.91 1.06 -18.95
C LEU A 82 6.83 -0.05 -19.48
N SER A 83 7.99 -0.25 -18.83
CA SER A 83 8.94 -1.32 -19.20
C SER A 83 8.32 -2.72 -19.14
N ASN A 84 7.38 -2.93 -18.21
CA ASN A 84 6.62 -4.18 -18.07
C ASN A 84 5.42 -4.29 -19.04
N GLY A 85 5.29 -3.36 -19.99
CA GLY A 85 4.18 -3.33 -20.94
C GLY A 85 2.88 -2.77 -20.38
N GLY A 86 2.84 -2.21 -19.17
CA GLY A 86 1.68 -1.45 -18.69
C GLY A 86 1.52 -0.09 -19.39
N TYR A 87 0.50 0.66 -19.00
CA TYR A 87 0.27 2.04 -19.45
C TYR A 87 0.76 3.06 -18.42
N SER A 88 1.40 4.13 -18.88
CA SER A 88 1.76 5.29 -18.09
C SER A 88 0.70 6.38 -18.25
N CYS A 89 -0.16 6.52 -17.26
CA CYS A 89 -1.26 7.51 -17.22
C CYS A 89 -1.05 8.54 -16.11
N LEU A 90 0.20 8.78 -15.71
CA LEU A 90 0.57 9.69 -14.63
C LEU A 90 1.58 10.73 -15.14
N PRO A 91 1.11 11.82 -15.77
CA PRO A 91 1.98 12.93 -16.17
C PRO A 91 2.50 13.67 -14.94
N ASP A 92 3.68 14.29 -15.06
CA ASP A 92 4.38 14.96 -13.96
C ASP A 92 3.52 15.99 -13.22
N GLU A 93 2.72 16.77 -13.95
CA GLU A 93 1.80 17.76 -13.37
C GLU A 93 0.76 17.10 -12.44
N LEU A 94 0.21 15.94 -12.86
CA LEU A 94 -0.76 15.21 -12.04
C LEU A 94 -0.08 14.57 -10.82
N ALA A 95 1.15 14.06 -11.00
CA ALA A 95 1.96 13.52 -9.90
C ALA A 95 2.23 14.60 -8.84
N GLU A 96 2.57 15.82 -9.25
CA GLU A 96 2.81 16.95 -8.35
C GLU A 96 1.55 17.36 -7.57
N ILE A 97 0.41 17.48 -8.25
CA ILE A 97 -0.89 17.81 -7.63
C ILE A 97 -1.26 16.78 -6.58
N ALA A 98 -1.17 15.49 -6.93
CA ALA A 98 -1.45 14.38 -6.02
C ALA A 98 -0.41 14.24 -4.89
N GLY A 99 0.77 14.87 -5.03
CA GLY A 99 1.84 14.79 -4.05
C GLY A 99 2.60 13.47 -4.08
N VAL A 100 2.69 12.85 -5.25
CA VAL A 100 3.52 11.67 -5.46
C VAL A 100 4.98 12.09 -5.30
N VAL A 101 5.71 11.38 -4.44
CA VAL A 101 7.16 11.57 -4.28
C VAL A 101 7.89 10.26 -4.56
N PRO A 102 9.12 10.31 -5.09
CA PRO A 102 9.94 9.11 -5.25
C PRO A 102 10.14 8.40 -3.91
N THR A 103 10.05 7.07 -3.93
CA THR A 103 10.06 6.27 -2.69
C THR A 103 10.69 4.90 -2.93
N ASP A 104 11.50 4.44 -1.97
CA ASP A 104 12.24 3.17 -2.07
C ASP A 104 11.57 1.98 -1.37
N SER A 105 10.62 2.22 -0.46
CA SER A 105 9.88 1.13 0.18
C SER A 105 8.74 0.66 -0.72
N VAL A 106 8.47 -0.63 -0.53
CA VAL A 106 7.56 -1.39 -1.35
C VAL A 106 6.36 -1.75 -0.49
N SER A 107 5.18 -1.24 -0.88
CA SER A 107 3.93 -1.75 -0.31
C SER A 107 3.65 -3.10 -0.94
N GLN A 108 3.58 -4.16 -0.13
CA GLN A 108 3.36 -5.54 -0.59
C GLN A 108 2.34 -6.25 0.31
N HIS A 109 1.16 -5.66 0.45
CA HIS A 109 0.06 -6.33 1.12
C HIS A 109 -0.60 -7.34 0.17
N ASP A 110 -0.93 -8.52 0.67
CA ASP A 110 -1.68 -9.50 -0.10
C ASP A 110 -3.19 -9.30 0.09
N TYR A 111 -3.99 -9.84 -0.82
CA TYR A 111 -5.44 -9.84 -0.68
C TYR A 111 -5.87 -10.74 0.48
N VAL A 112 -6.93 -10.33 1.15
CA VAL A 112 -7.61 -11.18 2.13
C VAL A 112 -8.30 -12.34 1.43
N GLU A 113 -8.44 -13.46 2.13
CA GLU A 113 -8.93 -14.72 1.56
C GLU A 113 -10.29 -14.58 0.87
N SER A 114 -11.21 -13.78 1.43
CA SER A 114 -12.51 -13.52 0.80
C SER A 114 -12.40 -12.82 -0.56
N VAL A 115 -11.46 -11.87 -0.70
CA VAL A 115 -11.19 -11.16 -1.97
C VAL A 115 -10.52 -12.10 -2.97
N LYS A 116 -9.55 -12.91 -2.54
CA LYS A 116 -8.92 -13.96 -3.40
C LYS A 116 -9.96 -14.91 -3.97
N ASN A 117 -10.82 -15.46 -3.09
CA ASN A 117 -11.91 -16.34 -3.51
C ASN A 117 -12.87 -15.66 -4.50
N ARG A 118 -13.14 -14.35 -4.31
CA ARG A 118 -13.95 -13.59 -5.26
C ARG A 118 -13.27 -13.46 -6.62
N ILE A 119 -11.99 -13.09 -6.66
CA ILE A 119 -11.20 -12.97 -7.89
C ILE A 119 -11.18 -14.30 -8.65
N GLU A 120 -10.90 -15.40 -7.94
CA GLU A 120 -10.71 -16.72 -8.54
C GLU A 120 -12.00 -17.36 -9.04
N LYS A 121 -13.13 -17.08 -8.39
CA LYS A 121 -14.47 -17.54 -8.79
C LYS A 121 -15.02 -16.77 -9.99
N ASN A 122 -14.58 -15.53 -10.22
CA ASN A 122 -15.13 -14.62 -11.23
C ASN A 122 -14.07 -14.27 -12.30
N ARG A 123 -13.46 -15.28 -12.93
CA ARG A 123 -12.37 -15.08 -13.90
C ARG A 123 -12.79 -14.36 -15.18
N ASP A 124 -14.07 -14.40 -15.50
CA ASP A 124 -14.71 -13.68 -16.62
C ASP A 124 -14.95 -12.19 -16.32
N LYS A 125 -14.95 -11.81 -15.03
CA LYS A 125 -15.17 -10.43 -14.57
C LYS A 125 -13.87 -9.65 -14.45
N LEU A 126 -13.96 -8.33 -14.49
CA LEU A 126 -12.80 -7.45 -14.37
C LEU A 126 -12.79 -6.73 -13.02
N PHE A 127 -11.66 -6.78 -12.35
CA PHE A 127 -11.39 -6.11 -11.08
C PHE A 127 -10.44 -4.95 -11.32
N LEU A 128 -10.66 -3.82 -10.66
CA LEU A 128 -9.66 -2.78 -10.47
C LEU A 128 -9.10 -2.91 -9.06
N ASP A 129 -7.79 -2.91 -8.95
CA ASP A 129 -7.09 -2.78 -7.69
C ASP A 129 -6.43 -1.39 -7.64
N ALA A 130 -7.06 -0.48 -6.89
CA ALA A 130 -6.74 0.93 -6.82
C ALA A 130 -5.73 1.18 -5.70
N GLY A 131 -4.46 1.38 -6.05
CA GLY A 131 -3.34 1.41 -5.11
C GLY A 131 -2.85 0.00 -4.79
N ALA A 132 -2.43 -0.71 -5.83
CA ALA A 132 -2.12 -2.13 -5.77
C ALA A 132 -0.86 -2.46 -4.94
N GLY A 133 0.09 -1.53 -4.86
CA GLY A 133 1.45 -1.84 -4.47
C GLY A 133 2.11 -2.88 -5.39
N PHE A 134 3.16 -3.50 -4.89
CA PHE A 134 3.72 -4.70 -5.50
C PHE A 134 2.86 -5.91 -5.13
N ARG A 135 2.34 -6.63 -6.13
CA ARG A 135 1.50 -7.81 -5.85
C ARG A 135 2.33 -9.10 -5.82
N PRO A 136 2.28 -9.92 -4.74
CA PRO A 136 2.98 -11.21 -4.70
C PRO A 136 2.34 -12.25 -5.63
N VAL A 137 1.08 -12.05 -5.98
CA VAL A 137 0.33 -12.88 -6.92
C VAL A 137 -0.34 -11.99 -7.96
N TYR A 138 -0.07 -12.28 -9.23
CA TYR A 138 -0.60 -11.55 -10.36
C TYR A 138 -1.80 -12.29 -10.97
N TYR A 139 -2.94 -11.62 -11.03
CA TYR A 139 -4.17 -12.15 -11.57
C TYR A 139 -4.45 -11.53 -12.96
N GLU A 140 -4.83 -12.37 -13.92
CA GLU A 140 -5.08 -11.92 -15.30
C GLU A 140 -6.38 -11.08 -15.40
N ASN A 141 -7.29 -11.23 -14.44
CA ASN A 141 -8.57 -10.52 -14.37
C ASN A 141 -8.59 -9.36 -13.36
N VAL A 142 -7.45 -9.02 -12.77
CA VAL A 142 -7.29 -7.86 -11.88
C VAL A 142 -6.36 -6.86 -12.51
N VAL A 143 -6.77 -5.60 -12.60
CA VAL A 143 -5.99 -4.50 -13.14
C VAL A 143 -5.34 -3.77 -11.99
N ASN A 144 -4.02 -3.81 -11.91
CA ASN A 144 -3.26 -3.18 -10.83
C ASN A 144 -2.96 -1.73 -11.20
N LEU A 145 -3.62 -0.78 -10.54
CA LEU A 145 -3.37 0.65 -10.65
C LEU A 145 -2.47 1.09 -9.49
N GLU A 146 -1.37 1.77 -9.80
CA GLU A 146 -0.36 2.15 -8.80
C GLU A 146 0.36 3.45 -9.19
N ILE A 147 0.92 4.19 -8.23
CA ILE A 147 1.73 5.39 -8.45
C ILE A 147 3.23 5.07 -8.62
N VAL A 148 3.62 3.81 -8.37
CA VAL A 148 4.97 3.28 -8.58
C VAL A 148 4.98 2.23 -9.71
N PRO A 149 5.93 2.28 -10.66
CA PRO A 149 5.99 1.34 -11.80
C PRO A 149 6.64 0.00 -11.40
N TYR A 150 6.04 -0.73 -10.46
CA TYR A 150 6.45 -2.10 -10.14
C TYR A 150 6.28 -3.03 -11.35
N ALA A 151 6.96 -4.18 -11.34
CA ALA A 151 6.74 -5.22 -12.36
C ALA A 151 5.27 -5.63 -12.49
N THR A 152 4.48 -5.53 -11.41
CA THR A 152 3.05 -5.88 -11.40
C THR A 152 2.11 -4.73 -11.76
N THR A 153 2.60 -3.52 -11.98
CA THR A 153 1.77 -2.34 -12.28
C THR A 153 1.23 -2.42 -13.70
N ASP A 154 -0.09 -2.55 -13.88
CA ASP A 154 -0.73 -2.53 -15.20
C ASP A 154 -0.90 -1.09 -15.70
N VAL A 155 -1.26 -0.18 -14.79
CA VAL A 155 -1.51 1.23 -15.09
C VAL A 155 -0.88 2.10 -14.01
N LEU A 156 0.06 2.96 -14.42
CA LEU A 156 0.64 3.98 -13.56
C LEU A 156 -0.32 5.17 -13.50
N ALA A 157 -0.98 5.40 -12.37
CA ALA A 157 -1.95 6.48 -12.18
C ALA A 157 -2.21 6.75 -10.69
N VAL A 158 -2.83 7.89 -10.40
CA VAL A 158 -3.35 8.24 -9.07
C VAL A 158 -4.81 7.84 -8.94
N VAL A 159 -5.23 7.44 -7.74
CA VAL A 159 -6.63 7.01 -7.51
C VAL A 159 -7.61 8.19 -7.46
N GLU A 160 -7.12 9.41 -7.25
CA GLU A 160 -7.90 10.64 -7.35
C GLU A 160 -8.30 10.99 -8.80
N LYS A 161 -7.71 10.32 -9.81
CA LYS A 161 -8.02 10.48 -11.22
C LYS A 161 -7.75 9.19 -12.00
N ILE A 162 -8.71 8.27 -11.95
CA ILE A 162 -8.58 6.92 -12.51
C ILE A 162 -8.80 7.01 -14.04
N PRO A 163 -7.84 6.55 -14.88
CA PRO A 163 -7.86 6.78 -16.33
C PRO A 163 -8.76 5.79 -17.09
N PHE A 164 -9.89 5.40 -16.52
CA PHE A 164 -10.86 4.48 -17.11
C PHE A 164 -12.22 5.15 -17.27
N ARG A 165 -12.98 4.71 -18.27
CA ARG A 165 -14.37 5.13 -18.50
C ARG A 165 -15.26 4.72 -17.33
N ASP A 166 -16.39 5.40 -17.20
CA ASP A 166 -17.43 5.05 -16.23
C ASP A 166 -17.87 3.59 -16.42
N ASN A 167 -18.25 2.91 -15.34
CA ASN A 167 -18.82 1.56 -15.39
C ASN A 167 -17.92 0.53 -16.12
N SER A 168 -16.61 0.62 -15.94
CA SER A 168 -15.63 -0.27 -16.59
C SER A 168 -15.42 -1.58 -15.83
N PHE A 169 -15.54 -1.58 -14.51
CA PHE A 169 -15.15 -2.70 -13.65
C PHE A 169 -16.34 -3.35 -12.95
N ASP A 170 -16.32 -4.67 -12.86
CA ASP A 170 -17.31 -5.43 -12.07
C ASP A 170 -17.00 -5.35 -10.58
N TYR A 171 -15.72 -5.15 -10.23
CA TYR A 171 -15.26 -5.05 -8.85
C TYR A 171 -14.17 -3.98 -8.69
N VAL A 172 -14.14 -3.31 -7.54
CA VAL A 172 -13.07 -2.37 -7.15
C VAL A 172 -12.49 -2.77 -5.79
N ILE A 173 -11.17 -2.80 -5.69
CA ILE A 173 -10.42 -3.11 -4.46
C ILE A 173 -9.60 -1.87 -4.10
N SER A 174 -9.59 -1.49 -2.83
CA SER A 174 -8.72 -0.46 -2.27
C SER A 174 -8.30 -0.90 -0.88
N ASN A 175 -7.04 -1.33 -0.72
CA ASN A 175 -6.56 -1.91 0.52
C ASN A 175 -5.43 -1.07 1.12
N ALA A 176 -5.74 -0.33 2.18
CA ALA A 176 -4.80 0.56 2.86
C ALA A 176 -4.22 1.63 1.92
N VAL A 177 -5.11 2.44 1.33
CA VAL A 177 -4.79 3.43 0.28
C VAL A 177 -5.41 4.79 0.60
N LEU A 178 -6.70 4.82 0.96
CA LEU A 178 -7.44 6.07 1.17
C LEU A 178 -6.90 6.93 2.32
N GLU A 179 -6.17 6.34 3.26
CA GLU A 179 -5.44 7.05 4.31
C GLU A 179 -4.21 7.81 3.78
N HIS A 180 -3.66 7.39 2.63
CA HIS A 180 -2.42 7.88 2.04
C HIS A 180 -2.66 8.90 0.91
N VAL A 181 -3.91 9.12 0.52
CA VAL A 181 -4.29 10.10 -0.51
C VAL A 181 -4.60 11.46 0.11
N ARG A 182 -4.30 12.54 -0.63
CA ARG A 182 -4.59 13.91 -0.17
C ARG A 182 -6.08 14.24 -0.20
N ASP A 183 -6.79 13.69 -1.18
CA ASP A 183 -8.23 13.88 -1.35
C ASP A 183 -8.95 12.53 -1.46
N PRO A 184 -9.30 11.91 -0.32
CA PRO A 184 -10.02 10.64 -0.30
C PRO A 184 -11.44 10.76 -0.86
N PHE A 185 -12.01 11.97 -0.92
CA PHE A 185 -13.33 12.18 -1.52
C PHE A 185 -13.26 12.08 -3.04
N SER A 186 -12.23 12.65 -3.67
CA SER A 186 -11.99 12.48 -5.11
C SER A 186 -11.68 11.03 -5.46
N ALA A 187 -10.83 10.37 -4.68
CA ALA A 187 -10.55 8.95 -4.86
C ALA A 187 -11.82 8.08 -4.75
N ALA A 188 -12.67 8.33 -3.74
CA ALA A 188 -13.93 7.61 -3.58
C ALA A 188 -14.88 7.83 -4.77
N ARG A 189 -15.00 9.06 -5.28
CA ARG A 189 -15.82 9.36 -6.47
C ARG A 189 -15.32 8.61 -7.70
N GLU A 190 -14.01 8.61 -7.95
CA GLU A 190 -13.43 7.91 -9.10
C GLU A 190 -13.62 6.39 -9.00
N MET A 191 -13.38 5.81 -7.82
CA MET A 191 -13.61 4.39 -7.57
C MET A 191 -15.07 3.99 -7.82
N THR A 192 -16.03 4.81 -7.39
CA THR A 192 -17.44 4.52 -7.67
C THR A 192 -17.79 4.76 -9.14
N ARG A 193 -17.27 5.81 -9.77
CA ARG A 193 -17.52 6.13 -11.18
C ARG A 193 -17.13 4.98 -12.11
N VAL A 194 -15.98 4.36 -11.87
CA VAL A 194 -15.49 3.25 -12.70
C VAL A 194 -16.13 1.90 -12.36
N LEU A 195 -16.82 1.79 -11.23
CA LEU A 195 -17.57 0.60 -10.83
C LEU A 195 -18.89 0.53 -11.60
N LYS A 196 -19.20 -0.63 -12.18
CA LYS A 196 -20.48 -0.86 -12.88
C LYS A 196 -21.67 -0.79 -11.91
N PRO A 197 -22.89 -0.47 -12.38
CA PRO A 197 -24.08 -0.65 -11.59
C PRO A 197 -24.24 -2.12 -11.18
N GLY A 198 -24.40 -2.37 -9.88
CA GLY A 198 -24.43 -3.72 -9.31
C GLY A 198 -23.06 -4.38 -9.12
N GLY A 199 -21.96 -3.68 -9.39
CA GLY A 199 -20.62 -4.12 -9.01
C GLY A 199 -20.39 -4.05 -7.50
N GLU A 200 -19.38 -4.77 -7.01
CA GLU A 200 -19.02 -4.76 -5.58
C GLU A 200 -17.66 -4.06 -5.35
N MET A 201 -17.51 -3.39 -4.21
CA MET A 201 -16.23 -2.83 -3.79
C MET A 201 -15.74 -3.40 -2.45
N PHE A 202 -14.42 -3.53 -2.33
CA PHE A 202 -13.73 -3.99 -1.13
C PHE A 202 -12.75 -2.89 -0.69
N VAL A 203 -13.12 -2.16 0.36
CA VAL A 203 -12.35 -0.98 0.81
C VAL A 203 -11.96 -1.14 2.28
N HIS A 204 -10.66 -1.13 2.55
CA HIS A 204 -10.08 -1.30 3.88
C HIS A 204 -9.19 -0.09 4.21
N VAL A 205 -9.35 0.48 5.42
CA VAL A 205 -8.65 1.67 5.91
C VAL A 205 -8.33 1.54 7.41
N PRO A 206 -7.27 2.19 7.91
CA PRO A 206 -6.93 2.22 9.33
C PRO A 206 -7.85 3.17 10.11
N PHE A 207 -8.06 2.87 11.39
CA PHE A 207 -8.73 3.77 12.34
C PHE A 207 -7.82 4.21 13.49
N LEU A 208 -7.38 3.28 14.35
CA LEU A 208 -6.54 3.59 15.52
C LEU A 208 -5.09 3.12 15.36
N GLN A 209 -4.67 2.88 14.12
CA GLN A 209 -3.27 2.53 13.89
C GLN A 209 -2.40 3.77 14.11
N PRO A 210 -1.23 3.63 14.76
CA PRO A 210 -0.22 4.68 14.81
C PRO A 210 0.07 5.25 13.42
N TYR A 211 0.50 6.51 13.35
CA TYR A 211 0.86 7.13 12.07
C TYR A 211 1.92 6.28 11.35
N HIS A 212 1.66 5.97 10.08
CA HIS A 212 2.56 5.18 9.23
C HIS A 212 2.49 5.75 7.81
N GLY A 213 3.37 6.70 7.49
CA GLY A 213 3.37 7.32 6.15
C GLY A 213 3.97 6.41 5.09
N TYR A 214 3.34 6.34 3.90
CA TYR A 214 4.04 5.89 2.69
C TYR A 214 3.51 6.54 1.40
N PRO A 215 4.06 7.67 0.92
CA PRO A 215 5.03 8.57 1.57
C PRO A 215 4.40 9.39 2.72
N HIS A 216 3.07 9.47 2.78
CA HIS A 216 2.33 10.28 3.73
C HIS A 216 1.13 9.50 4.27
N HIS A 217 0.62 9.87 5.44
CA HIS A 217 -0.62 9.33 6.02
C HIS A 217 -1.45 10.52 6.48
N TYR A 218 -2.54 10.79 5.78
CA TYR A 218 -3.39 11.97 5.96
C TYR A 218 -4.60 11.68 6.85
N TYR A 219 -5.18 10.48 6.77
CA TYR A 219 -6.46 10.18 7.38
C TYR A 219 -6.52 8.83 8.10
N ASN A 220 -6.88 8.86 9.38
CA ASN A 220 -7.40 7.71 10.09
C ASN A 220 -8.94 7.77 10.04
N MET A 221 -9.58 6.73 9.51
CA MET A 221 -11.01 6.75 9.20
C MET A 221 -11.81 5.97 10.25
N THR A 222 -12.80 6.63 10.85
CA THR A 222 -13.83 5.93 11.61
C THR A 222 -14.72 5.12 10.68
N LYS A 223 -15.51 4.19 11.25
CA LYS A 223 -16.56 3.45 10.52
C LYS A 223 -17.46 4.38 9.71
N ASP A 224 -17.92 5.48 10.32
CA ASP A 224 -18.85 6.41 9.68
C ASP A 224 -18.14 7.33 8.68
N GLY A 225 -16.88 7.68 8.93
CA GLY A 225 -16.04 8.40 7.98
C GLY A 225 -15.91 7.65 6.65
N LEU A 226 -15.59 6.35 6.72
CA LEU A 226 -15.52 5.49 5.54
C LEU A 226 -16.86 5.38 4.82
N ARG A 227 -17.98 5.19 5.55
CA ARG A 227 -19.32 5.15 4.93
C ARG A 227 -19.68 6.48 4.25
N ASN A 228 -19.28 7.60 4.84
CA ASN A 228 -19.59 8.92 4.31
C ASN A 228 -18.87 9.20 2.98
N LEU A 229 -17.73 8.56 2.71
CA LEU A 229 -17.05 8.69 1.41
C LEU A 229 -17.87 8.14 0.23
N PHE A 230 -18.68 7.11 0.47
CA PHE A 230 -19.40 6.39 -0.59
C PHE A 230 -20.94 6.52 -0.51
N LYS A 231 -21.45 7.33 0.42
CA LYS A 231 -22.87 7.36 0.81
C LYS A 231 -23.87 7.62 -0.32
N GLU A 232 -23.48 8.35 -1.36
CA GLU A 232 -24.39 8.78 -2.43
C GLU A 232 -24.58 7.69 -3.49
N ASP A 233 -23.56 6.85 -3.70
CA ASP A 233 -23.43 6.05 -4.91
C ASP A 233 -23.32 4.54 -4.66
N VAL A 234 -23.18 4.09 -3.39
CA VAL A 234 -23.11 2.65 -3.06
C VAL A 234 -24.03 2.24 -1.92
N GLU A 235 -24.59 1.04 -2.02
CA GLU A 235 -25.26 0.36 -0.91
C GLU A 235 -24.25 -0.42 -0.07
N VAL A 236 -24.22 -0.19 1.24
CA VAL A 236 -23.31 -0.93 2.14
C VAL A 236 -23.87 -2.31 2.47
N ILE A 237 -23.35 -3.33 1.79
CA ILE A 237 -23.71 -4.75 2.02
C ILE A 237 -23.20 -5.25 3.38
N SER A 238 -21.97 -4.88 3.77
CA SER A 238 -21.35 -5.29 5.02
C SER A 238 -20.26 -4.30 5.44
N HIS A 239 -20.04 -4.14 6.76
CA HIS A 239 -18.93 -3.35 7.32
C HIS A 239 -18.51 -4.00 8.64
N THR A 240 -17.42 -4.77 8.60
CA THR A 240 -16.95 -5.62 9.70
C THR A 240 -15.52 -5.27 10.12
N VAL A 241 -15.09 -5.80 11.27
CA VAL A 241 -13.70 -5.69 11.73
C VAL A 241 -13.03 -7.06 11.58
N PRO A 242 -12.13 -7.26 10.61
CA PRO A 242 -11.38 -8.50 10.47
C PRO A 242 -10.38 -8.68 11.62
N PHE A 243 -9.94 -9.91 11.86
CA PHE A 243 -9.10 -10.25 13.02
C PHE A 243 -7.78 -9.47 13.08
N TYR A 244 -7.20 -9.10 11.95
CA TYR A 244 -5.97 -8.29 11.87
C TYR A 244 -6.20 -6.80 12.15
N PHE A 245 -7.46 -6.36 12.28
CA PHE A 245 -7.83 -5.04 12.79
C PHE A 245 -8.41 -5.11 14.21
N HIS A 246 -8.31 -6.25 14.90
CA HIS A 246 -8.72 -6.32 16.30
C HIS A 246 -7.87 -5.42 17.20
N PRO A 247 -8.43 -4.86 18.29
CA PRO A 247 -7.73 -3.89 19.16
C PRO A 247 -6.41 -4.38 19.75
N VAL A 248 -6.19 -5.69 19.86
CA VAL A 248 -4.92 -6.26 20.34
C VAL A 248 -3.73 -5.89 19.45
N TRP A 249 -3.94 -5.76 18.13
CA TRP A 249 -2.91 -5.32 17.20
C TRP A 249 -2.54 -3.86 17.43
N VAL A 250 -3.55 -3.02 17.63
CA VAL A 250 -3.35 -1.60 17.98
C VAL A 250 -2.61 -1.47 19.30
N ALA A 251 -3.05 -2.17 20.35
CA ALA A 251 -2.41 -2.13 21.66
C ALA A 251 -0.94 -2.60 21.58
N SER A 252 -0.69 -3.71 20.89
CA SER A 252 0.66 -4.24 20.70
C SER A 252 1.55 -3.25 19.95
N TRP A 253 1.11 -2.74 18.79
CA TRP A 253 1.88 -1.79 18.01
C TRP A 253 2.16 -0.50 18.81
N PHE A 254 1.13 0.07 19.43
CA PHE A 254 1.24 1.29 20.21
C PHE A 254 2.27 1.15 21.34
N LEU A 255 2.18 0.08 22.14
CA LEU A 255 3.09 -0.17 23.27
C LEU A 255 4.52 -0.46 22.80
N ASN A 256 4.69 -1.25 21.74
CA ASN A 256 6.02 -1.52 21.18
C ASN A 256 6.67 -0.25 20.63
N SER A 257 5.91 0.58 19.92
CA SER A 257 6.41 1.84 19.38
C SER A 257 6.80 2.82 20.49
N TRP A 258 6.00 2.90 21.56
CA TRP A 258 6.32 3.69 22.73
C TRP A 258 7.62 3.21 23.38
N ALA A 259 7.75 1.91 23.66
CA ALA A 259 8.97 1.33 24.25
C ALA A 259 10.21 1.61 23.38
N ASN A 260 10.09 1.49 22.06
CA ASN A 260 11.17 1.80 21.12
C ASN A 260 11.55 3.29 21.08
N GLY A 261 10.65 4.18 21.51
CA GLY A 261 10.91 5.61 21.67
C GLY A 261 11.69 5.98 22.94
N LEU A 262 11.86 5.02 23.86
CA LEU A 262 12.49 5.22 25.16
C LEU A 262 13.87 4.53 25.20
N SER A 263 14.68 4.90 26.19
CA SER A 263 16.02 4.32 26.40
C SER A 263 16.31 4.03 27.87
N GLY A 264 17.35 3.24 28.13
CA GLY A 264 17.88 2.98 29.48
C GLY A 264 16.83 2.48 30.48
N GLU A 265 16.95 2.97 31.72
CA GLU A 265 16.07 2.60 32.84
C GLU A 265 14.60 2.96 32.60
N THR A 266 14.33 4.05 31.89
CA THR A 266 12.97 4.48 31.53
C THR A 266 12.27 3.44 30.66
N ARG A 267 12.95 2.93 29.62
CA ARG A 267 12.42 1.84 28.80
C ARG A 267 12.19 0.58 29.63
N SER A 268 13.19 0.15 30.40
CA SER A 268 13.07 -1.05 31.24
C SER A 268 11.97 -0.97 32.29
N SER A 269 11.67 0.23 32.80
CA SER A 269 10.57 0.46 33.73
C SER A 269 9.21 0.44 33.03
N PHE A 270 9.13 1.05 31.84
CA PHE A 270 7.92 1.02 31.01
C PHE A 270 7.53 -0.41 30.59
N GLU A 271 8.50 -1.22 30.15
CA GLU A 271 8.28 -2.62 29.73
C GLU A 271 7.81 -3.54 30.87
N LYS A 272 7.99 -3.13 32.13
CA LYS A 272 7.50 -3.86 33.31
C LYS A 272 6.08 -3.48 33.72
N LEU A 273 5.50 -2.41 33.14
CA LEU A 273 4.13 -2.02 33.44
C LEU A 273 3.16 -3.10 32.99
N THR A 274 2.17 -3.38 33.83
CA THR A 274 1.07 -4.26 33.49
C THR A 274 -0.04 -3.48 32.79
N VAL A 275 -0.93 -4.19 32.10
CA VAL A 275 -2.18 -3.60 31.59
C VAL A 275 -2.99 -2.96 32.72
N HIS A 276 -2.94 -3.52 33.93
CA HIS A 276 -3.60 -2.94 35.11
C HIS A 276 -3.04 -1.56 35.46
N ASP A 277 -1.71 -1.39 35.40
CA ASP A 277 -1.06 -0.12 35.70
C ASP A 277 -1.44 0.97 34.68
N LEU A 278 -1.51 0.60 33.39
CA LEU A 278 -1.89 1.52 32.31
C LEU A 278 -3.35 1.95 32.37
N ILE A 279 -4.28 1.05 32.69
CA ILE A 279 -5.71 1.37 32.82
C ILE A 279 -5.96 2.35 33.99
N ARG A 280 -5.08 2.38 34.99
CA ARG A 280 -5.16 3.28 36.15
C ARG A 280 -4.34 4.56 36.01
N PHE A 281 -3.83 4.86 34.81
CA PHE A 281 -3.07 6.08 34.56
C PHE A 281 -3.92 7.32 34.82
N GLU A 282 -3.44 8.24 35.66
CA GLU A 282 -4.11 9.48 36.02
C GLU A 282 -3.30 10.71 35.59
N VAL A 283 -3.92 11.90 35.60
CA VAL A 283 -3.25 13.18 35.25
C VAL A 283 -1.99 13.41 36.10
N LYS A 284 -1.98 12.97 37.36
CA LYS A 284 -0.80 13.08 38.25
C LYS A 284 0.40 12.25 37.76
N ASP A 285 0.16 11.23 36.94
CA ASP A 285 1.21 10.36 36.38
C ASP A 285 1.90 10.97 35.15
N MET A 286 1.41 12.11 34.63
CA MET A 286 2.01 12.81 33.48
C MET A 286 3.46 13.23 33.71
N THR A 287 3.93 13.27 34.96
CA THR A 287 5.32 13.58 35.29
C THR A 287 6.27 12.39 35.18
N LYS A 288 5.77 11.16 34.93
CA LYS A 288 6.61 9.96 34.87
C LYS A 288 7.61 10.02 33.71
N PRO A 289 8.83 9.44 33.87
CA PRO A 289 9.87 9.45 32.84
C PRO A 289 9.40 8.96 31.48
N PHE A 290 8.66 7.84 31.41
CA PHE A 290 8.19 7.27 30.14
C PHE A 290 7.21 8.18 29.38
N VAL A 291 6.61 9.18 30.03
CA VAL A 291 5.78 10.21 29.41
C VAL A 291 6.66 11.37 28.91
N ARG A 292 7.58 11.86 29.75
CA ARG A 292 8.37 13.07 29.47
C ARG A 292 9.55 12.85 28.54
N GLU A 293 10.09 11.65 28.49
CA GLU A 293 11.28 11.30 27.71
C GLU A 293 10.95 10.74 26.32
N LEU A 294 9.67 10.59 25.98
CA LEU A 294 9.27 10.17 24.65
C LEU A 294 9.65 11.25 23.63
N ASN A 295 10.45 10.91 22.63
CA ASN A 295 10.88 11.87 21.62
C ASN A 295 9.71 12.37 20.76
N GLU A 296 9.87 13.56 20.17
CA GLU A 296 8.81 14.25 19.41
C GLU A 296 8.26 13.41 18.25
N GLY A 297 9.13 12.70 17.51
CA GLY A 297 8.68 11.83 16.41
C GLY A 297 7.70 10.77 16.88
N LYS A 298 7.97 10.14 18.03
CA LYS A 298 7.06 9.18 18.66
C LYS A 298 5.82 9.82 19.27
N GLN A 299 5.91 11.05 19.76
CA GLN A 299 4.73 11.79 20.20
C GLN A 299 3.76 12.02 19.04
N PHE A 300 4.24 12.44 17.87
CA PHE A 300 3.39 12.58 16.67
C PHE A 300 2.89 11.23 16.16
N GLU A 301 3.71 10.18 16.22
CA GLU A 301 3.32 8.85 15.76
C GLU A 301 2.14 8.27 16.57
N LEU A 302 2.17 8.47 17.88
CA LEU A 302 1.28 7.85 18.86
C LEU A 302 0.26 8.83 19.46
N ALA A 303 0.19 10.05 18.93
CA ALA A 303 -0.69 11.08 19.43
C ALA A 303 -2.16 10.63 19.41
N SER A 304 -2.88 10.86 20.52
CA SER A 304 -4.35 10.78 20.53
C SER A 304 -5.01 12.01 19.88
N GLY A 305 -4.26 13.07 19.64
CA GLY A 305 -4.69 14.28 18.96
C GLY A 305 -3.53 15.26 18.78
N THR A 306 -3.69 16.20 17.84
CA THR A 306 -2.70 17.25 17.55
C THR A 306 -3.38 18.63 17.59
N PHE A 307 -2.58 19.67 17.83
CA PHE A 307 -3.08 21.04 17.89
C PHE A 307 -2.33 21.91 16.88
N LEU A 308 -3.07 22.53 15.96
CA LEU A 308 -2.53 23.43 14.93
C LEU A 308 -2.93 24.87 15.23
N VAL A 309 -1.94 25.75 15.38
CA VAL A 309 -2.14 27.20 15.40
C VAL A 309 -1.65 27.78 14.08
N ALA A 310 -2.55 28.40 13.33
CA ALA A 310 -2.24 28.99 12.04
C ALA A 310 -2.69 30.45 11.97
N LYS A 311 -1.97 31.26 11.20
CA LYS A 311 -2.37 32.61 10.82
C LYS A 311 -2.76 32.60 9.35
N LYS A 312 -3.93 33.14 9.03
CA LYS A 312 -4.36 33.35 7.64
C LYS A 312 -3.32 34.23 6.92
N LYS A 313 -2.82 33.75 5.78
CA LYS A 313 -1.99 34.55 4.87
C LYS A 313 -2.87 35.56 4.12
#